data_AF-A0A3G7TN58-F1
#
_entry.id   AF-A0A3G7TN58-F1
#
_cell.length_a   1.000
_cell.length_b   1.000
_cell.length_c   1.000
_cell.angle_alpha   90.00
_cell.angle_beta   90.00
_cell.angle_gamma   90.00
#
_symmetry.space_group_name_H-M   'P 1'
#
loop_
_entity.id
_entity.type
_entity.pdbx_description
1 polymer ?
#
loop_
_entity_poly.entity_id
_entity_poly.type
_entity_poly.pdbx_seq_one_letter_code
_entity_poly.pdbx_strand_id
1 'polypeptide(L)'
;MTATAQPTRTAHLIRSDAEAIAVARTLAERFAVEASVRDRERRPPFAELDEFSASGLWGITIPKAYGGAGASCVTVAQVIKIISAADSSLGQLPQNHLGVLDILLQTASEEQKRYYFAKVLQGYRFGNAFSEAGSKHAGAFETRIRFNADGARIEVAAALQERAQSLLAREPDVAEIGVAQAEAAIASREALLAVSNAEFELTGQRSPLPAALDEPLRWKYPLIGNYRLNGVVPPSFRSAV
;
A
#
# COMPACT_ATOMS: atom_id res chain seq x y z
N MET A 1 -4.68 -15.10 -8.28
CA MET A 1 -3.53 -15.40 -7.41
C MET A 1 -3.50 -14.35 -6.32
N THR A 2 -3.66 -14.74 -5.06
CA THR A 2 -3.52 -13.86 -3.90
C THR A 2 -2.03 -13.60 -3.71
N ALA A 3 -1.55 -12.40 -4.03
CA ALA A 3 -0.17 -12.02 -3.74
C ALA A 3 0.00 -11.96 -2.21
N THR A 4 0.83 -12.83 -1.65
CA THR A 4 1.18 -12.84 -0.23
C THR A 4 2.12 -11.68 0.07
N ALA A 5 1.94 -11.00 1.21
CA ALA A 5 2.80 -9.89 1.63
C ALA A 5 4.24 -10.32 2.01
N GLN A 6 4.47 -11.62 2.19
CA GLN A 6 5.77 -12.17 2.51
C GLN A 6 6.66 -12.29 1.26
N PRO A 7 7.96 -11.94 1.37
CA PRO A 7 8.90 -12.13 0.27
C PRO A 7 9.03 -13.62 -0.06
N THR A 8 9.08 -13.94 -1.36
CA THR A 8 9.21 -15.30 -1.86
C THR A 8 10.61 -15.90 -1.65
N ARG A 9 11.62 -15.04 -1.44
CA ARG A 9 13.01 -15.40 -1.14
C ARG A 9 13.64 -14.38 -0.21
N THR A 10 14.58 -14.82 0.62
CA THR A 10 15.44 -13.92 1.39
C THR A 10 16.27 -13.06 0.44
N ALA A 11 16.32 -11.75 0.71
CA ALA A 11 17.11 -10.82 -0.09
C ALA A 11 18.62 -11.08 0.06
N HIS A 12 19.35 -10.86 -1.04
CA HIS A 12 20.80 -10.80 -1.04
C HIS A 12 21.28 -9.62 -0.18
N LEU A 13 22.38 -9.81 0.54
CA LEU A 13 22.95 -8.78 1.40
C LEU A 13 24.09 -8.06 0.69
N ILE A 14 23.76 -6.94 0.06
CA ILE A 14 24.73 -6.02 -0.55
C ILE A 14 25.64 -5.45 0.54
N ARG A 15 26.95 -5.45 0.27
CA ARG A 15 28.01 -5.06 1.22
C ARG A 15 28.75 -3.78 0.81
N SER A 16 28.57 -3.29 -0.41
CA SER A 16 29.29 -2.10 -0.90
C SER A 16 28.55 -1.33 -1.98
N ASP A 17 28.95 -0.07 -2.16
CA ASP A 17 28.46 0.81 -3.22
C ASP A 17 28.71 0.24 -4.63
N ALA A 18 29.91 -0.32 -4.84
CA ALA A 18 30.28 -0.93 -6.12
C ALA A 18 29.41 -2.15 -6.45
N GLU A 19 29.10 -2.98 -5.46
CA GLU A 19 28.20 -4.12 -5.60
C GLU A 19 26.77 -3.66 -5.90
N ALA A 20 26.26 -2.64 -5.20
CA ALA A 20 24.93 -2.09 -5.48
C ALA A 20 24.78 -1.65 -6.94
N ILE A 21 25.79 -0.96 -7.48
CA ILE A 21 25.80 -0.52 -8.87
C ILE A 21 25.90 -1.71 -9.83
N ALA A 22 26.70 -2.73 -9.51
CA ALA A 22 26.82 -3.93 -10.33
C ALA A 22 25.49 -4.70 -10.41
N VAL A 23 24.83 -4.94 -9.27
CA VAL A 23 23.51 -5.58 -9.19
C VAL A 23 22.47 -4.80 -9.99
N ALA A 24 22.47 -3.46 -9.85
CA ALA A 24 21.55 -2.61 -10.60
C ALA A 24 21.73 -2.73 -12.13
N ARG A 25 22.98 -2.84 -12.61
CA ARG A 25 23.26 -3.04 -14.04
C ARG A 25 22.74 -4.38 -14.54
N THR A 26 22.99 -5.45 -13.79
CA THR A 26 22.48 -6.79 -14.14
C THR A 26 20.95 -6.82 -14.21
N LEU A 27 20.26 -6.21 -13.25
CA LEU A 27 18.79 -6.13 -13.29
C LEU A 27 18.30 -5.24 -14.43
N ALA A 28 18.96 -4.13 -14.71
CA ALA A 28 18.59 -3.23 -15.81
C ALA A 28 18.63 -3.95 -17.16
N GLU A 29 19.65 -4.76 -17.43
CA GLU A 29 19.72 -5.58 -18.65
C GLU A 29 18.52 -6.53 -18.77
N ARG A 30 18.09 -7.13 -17.66
CA ARG A 30 16.93 -8.04 -17.63
C ARG A 30 15.61 -7.30 -17.82
N PHE A 31 15.40 -6.22 -17.09
CA PHE A 31 14.14 -5.48 -17.09
C PHE A 31 13.89 -4.75 -18.42
N ALA A 32 14.95 -4.32 -19.10
CA ALA A 32 14.83 -3.64 -20.40
C ALA A 32 14.17 -4.51 -21.48
N VAL A 33 14.26 -5.84 -21.38
CA VAL A 33 13.75 -6.78 -22.41
C VAL A 33 12.24 -6.65 -22.58
N GLU A 34 11.47 -6.58 -21.49
CA GLU A 34 10.00 -6.55 -21.54
C GLU A 34 9.38 -5.19 -21.17
N ALA A 35 10.19 -4.21 -20.75
CA ALA A 35 9.72 -2.91 -20.26
C ALA A 35 8.66 -2.25 -21.17
N SER A 36 8.98 -2.10 -22.46
CA SER A 36 8.07 -1.43 -23.42
C SER A 36 6.77 -2.20 -23.68
N VAL A 37 6.82 -3.54 -23.67
CA VAL A 37 5.65 -4.39 -23.86
C VAL A 37 4.76 -4.32 -22.62
N ARG A 38 5.36 -4.44 -21.44
CA ARG A 38 4.67 -4.35 -20.15
C ARG A 38 3.94 -3.02 -19.98
N ASP A 39 4.59 -1.92 -20.32
CA ASP A 39 3.99 -0.58 -20.29
C ASP A 39 2.79 -0.48 -21.23
N ARG A 40 2.97 -0.85 -22.51
CA ARG A 40 1.92 -0.82 -23.54
C ARG A 40 0.70 -1.68 -23.15
N GLU A 41 0.94 -2.83 -22.54
CA GLU A 41 -0.11 -3.78 -22.12
C GLU A 41 -0.67 -3.48 -20.72
N ARG A 42 -0.16 -2.46 -20.02
CA ARG A 42 -0.51 -2.12 -18.63
C ARG A 42 -0.38 -3.31 -17.68
N ARG A 43 0.65 -4.14 -17.89
CA ARG A 43 0.92 -5.31 -17.05
C ARG A 43 1.65 -4.89 -15.78
N PRO A 44 1.20 -5.30 -14.58
CA PRO A 44 1.91 -5.01 -13.35
C PRO A 44 3.30 -5.70 -13.29
N PRO A 45 4.36 -5.03 -12.80
CA PRO A 45 5.74 -5.54 -12.67
C PRO A 45 5.99 -6.66 -11.64
N PHE A 46 5.08 -7.61 -11.40
CA PHE A 46 5.19 -8.49 -10.23
C PHE A 46 6.47 -9.33 -10.21
N ALA A 47 6.83 -9.95 -11.34
CA ALA A 47 8.01 -10.80 -11.41
C ALA A 47 9.31 -9.99 -11.22
N GLU A 48 9.40 -8.82 -11.87
CA GLU A 48 10.57 -7.95 -11.77
C GLU A 48 10.69 -7.32 -10.39
N LEU A 49 9.56 -7.05 -9.74
CA LEU A 49 9.54 -6.61 -8.35
C LEU A 49 10.03 -7.69 -7.38
N ASP A 50 9.71 -8.96 -7.63
CA ASP A 50 10.24 -10.06 -6.83
C ASP A 50 11.74 -10.24 -7.05
N GLU A 51 12.24 -10.11 -8.28
CA GLU A 51 13.68 -10.08 -8.58
C GLU A 51 14.40 -8.90 -7.91
N PHE A 52 13.83 -7.70 -8.00
CA PHE A 52 14.36 -6.51 -7.35
C PHE A 52 14.34 -6.67 -5.81
N SER A 53 13.32 -7.34 -5.27
CA SER A 53 13.26 -7.69 -3.83
C SER A 53 14.35 -8.66 -3.41
N ALA A 54 14.58 -9.70 -4.20
CA ALA A 54 15.64 -10.67 -3.94
C ALA A 54 17.05 -10.08 -4.09
N SER A 55 17.21 -8.99 -4.85
CA SER A 55 18.52 -8.40 -5.16
C SER A 55 19.21 -7.69 -3.98
N GLY A 56 18.46 -7.33 -2.94
CA GLY A 56 18.96 -6.52 -1.82
C GLY A 56 18.92 -5.00 -2.05
N LEU A 57 18.53 -4.53 -3.23
CA LEU A 57 18.58 -3.11 -3.57
C LEU A 57 17.65 -2.22 -2.71
N TRP A 58 16.57 -2.78 -2.14
CA TRP A 58 15.70 -2.04 -1.20
C TRP A 58 16.42 -1.62 0.09
N GLY A 59 17.38 -2.42 0.55
CA GLY A 59 18.05 -2.23 1.84
C GLY A 59 19.37 -1.47 1.77
N ILE A 60 19.77 -0.93 0.61
CA ILE A 60 21.13 -0.39 0.41
C ILE A 60 21.47 0.80 1.31
N THR A 61 20.47 1.59 1.72
CA THR A 61 20.67 2.74 2.63
C THR A 61 20.70 2.34 4.09
N ILE A 62 20.33 1.10 4.44
CA ILE A 62 20.34 0.63 5.83
C ILE A 62 21.78 0.71 6.36
N PRO A 63 22.01 1.39 7.51
CA PRO A 63 23.36 1.54 8.05
C PRO A 63 24.02 0.19 8.38
N LYS A 64 25.35 0.17 8.28
CA LYS A 64 26.16 -1.02 8.61
C LYS A 64 25.92 -1.55 10.02
N ALA A 65 25.63 -0.66 10.98
CA ALA A 65 25.30 -1.03 12.36
C ALA A 65 24.05 -1.91 12.49
N TYR A 66 23.17 -1.91 11.48
CA TYR A 66 21.97 -2.74 11.41
C TYR A 66 22.09 -3.85 10.34
N GLY A 67 23.30 -4.09 9.82
CA GLY A 67 23.59 -5.18 8.87
C GLY A 67 23.45 -4.83 7.39
N GLY A 68 23.14 -3.57 7.04
CA GLY A 68 23.03 -3.11 5.66
C GLY A 68 24.35 -2.59 5.06
N ALA A 69 24.28 -2.09 3.82
CA ALA A 69 25.44 -1.58 3.09
C ALA A 69 25.86 -0.16 3.54
N GLY A 70 24.91 0.66 4.00
CA GLY A 70 25.12 2.08 4.28
C GLY A 70 25.56 2.86 3.03
N ALA A 71 24.95 2.55 1.88
CA ALA A 71 25.32 3.13 0.60
C ALA A 71 25.15 4.65 0.59
N SER A 72 26.07 5.35 -0.08
CA SER A 72 26.02 6.81 -0.21
C SER A 72 24.83 7.28 -1.05
N CYS A 73 24.37 8.52 -0.83
CA CYS A 73 23.31 9.11 -1.66
C CYS A 73 23.68 9.16 -3.16
N VAL A 74 24.98 9.30 -3.47
CA VAL A 74 25.49 9.26 -4.85
C VAL A 74 25.24 7.88 -5.47
N THR A 75 25.55 6.81 -4.73
CA THR A 75 25.30 5.43 -5.16
C THR A 75 23.82 5.15 -5.31
N VAL A 76 22.98 5.59 -4.37
CA VAL A 76 21.52 5.44 -4.47
C VAL A 76 21.01 6.13 -5.73
N ALA A 77 21.40 7.39 -5.98
CA ALA A 77 21.00 8.12 -7.19
C ALA A 77 21.47 7.41 -8.47
N GLN A 78 22.68 6.85 -8.47
CA GLN A 78 23.22 6.10 -9.60
C GLN A 78 22.47 4.78 -9.84
N VAL A 79 22.11 4.04 -8.78
CA VAL A 79 21.27 2.84 -8.86
C VAL A 79 19.91 3.18 -9.46
N ILE A 80 19.23 4.20 -8.93
CA ILE A 80 17.92 4.62 -9.44
C ILE A 80 18.03 5.04 -10.90
N LYS A 81 19.04 5.82 -11.28
CA LYS A 81 19.30 6.20 -12.67
C LYS A 81 19.43 4.98 -13.60
N ILE A 82 20.19 3.96 -13.19
CA ILE A 82 20.40 2.75 -13.98
C ILE A 82 19.09 2.00 -14.19
N ILE A 83 18.30 1.83 -13.12
CA ILE A 83 17.03 1.10 -13.18
C ILE A 83 15.99 1.89 -13.98
N SER A 84 15.86 3.20 -13.74
CA SER A 84 14.94 4.08 -14.49
C SER A 84 15.25 4.12 -15.99
N ALA A 85 16.52 3.99 -16.38
CA ALA A 85 16.90 3.96 -17.80
C ALA A 85 16.45 2.66 -18.50
N ALA A 86 16.32 1.55 -17.76
CA ALA A 86 15.77 0.30 -18.28
C ALA A 86 14.24 0.27 -18.21
N ASP A 87 13.68 0.70 -17.08
CA ASP A 87 12.24 0.79 -16.86
C ASP A 87 11.90 1.90 -15.84
N SER A 88 11.20 2.93 -16.31
CA SER A 88 10.86 4.09 -15.49
C SER A 88 9.90 3.78 -14.34
N SER A 89 8.99 2.80 -14.52
CA SER A 89 8.07 2.38 -13.46
C SER A 89 8.83 1.71 -12.33
N LEU A 90 9.75 0.79 -12.65
CA LEU A 90 10.60 0.13 -11.65
C LEU A 90 11.58 1.10 -10.98
N GLY A 91 12.03 2.14 -11.67
CA GLY A 91 12.87 3.18 -11.06
C GLY A 91 12.11 4.12 -10.11
N GLN A 92 10.80 4.28 -10.30
CA GLN A 92 9.96 5.12 -9.44
C GLN A 92 9.59 4.42 -8.12
N LEU A 93 9.30 3.12 -8.16
CA LEU A 93 8.78 2.36 -7.02
C LEU A 93 9.67 2.41 -5.75
N PRO A 94 11.01 2.37 -5.83
CA PRO A 94 11.87 2.43 -4.65
C PRO A 94 11.87 3.74 -3.88
N GLN A 95 11.44 4.85 -4.48
CA GLN A 95 11.63 6.18 -3.88
C GLN A 95 10.91 6.32 -2.53
N ASN A 96 9.64 5.92 -2.46
CA ASN A 96 8.86 6.02 -1.21
C ASN A 96 9.42 5.08 -0.13
N HIS A 97 9.86 3.88 -0.53
CA HIS A 97 10.50 2.93 0.38
C HIS A 97 11.76 3.53 1.01
N LEU A 98 12.65 4.09 0.19
CA LEU A 98 13.89 4.71 0.65
C LEU A 98 13.62 5.89 1.59
N GLY A 99 12.57 6.68 1.31
CA GLY A 99 12.10 7.73 2.21
C GLY A 99 11.62 7.18 3.56
N VAL A 100 10.90 6.07 3.58
CA VAL A 100 10.48 5.42 4.84
C VAL A 100 11.68 4.91 5.64
N LEU A 101 12.71 4.37 4.99
CA LEU A 101 13.95 3.96 5.69
C LEU A 101 14.64 5.15 6.37
N ASP A 102 14.67 6.30 5.72
CA ASP A 102 15.25 7.52 6.27
C ASP A 102 14.42 8.05 7.46
N ILE A 103 13.08 8.04 7.35
CA ILE A 103 12.19 8.39 8.47
C ILE A 103 12.42 7.45 9.67
N LEU A 104 12.51 6.14 9.44
CA LEU A 104 12.81 5.17 10.50
C LEU A 104 14.17 5.43 11.14
N LEU A 105 15.19 5.75 10.34
CA LEU A 105 16.52 6.05 10.86
C LEU A 105 16.51 7.26 11.80
N GLN A 106 15.74 8.30 11.46
CA GLN A 106 15.71 9.56 12.20
C GLN A 106 14.76 9.53 13.42
N THR A 107 13.65 8.80 13.34
CA THR A 107 12.52 8.95 14.28
C THR A 107 12.20 7.70 15.10
N ALA A 108 12.59 6.51 14.65
CA ALA A 108 12.23 5.27 15.33
C ALA A 108 13.12 5.00 16.57
N SER A 109 12.61 4.21 17.52
CA SER A 109 13.41 3.69 18.63
C SER A 109 14.46 2.68 18.12
N GLU A 110 15.50 2.39 18.92
CA GLU A 110 16.51 1.40 18.54
C GLU A 110 15.94 -0.01 18.33
N GLU A 111 14.93 -0.38 19.11
CA GLU A 111 14.21 -1.65 18.95
C GLU A 111 13.46 -1.69 17.61
N GLN A 112 12.73 -0.63 17.28
CA GLN A 112 12.03 -0.50 16.00
C GLN A 112 12.99 -0.52 14.81
N LYS A 113 14.12 0.21 14.88
CA LYS A 113 15.15 0.18 13.83
C LYS A 113 15.66 -1.24 13.57
N ARG A 114 16.05 -1.96 14.63
CA ARG A 114 16.52 -3.35 14.51
C ARG A 114 15.46 -4.25 13.89
N TYR A 115 14.21 -4.14 14.33
CA TYR A 115 13.11 -4.95 13.82
C TYR A 115 12.81 -4.66 12.34
N TYR A 116 12.57 -3.40 11.98
CA TYR A 116 12.16 -3.02 10.63
C TYR A 116 13.29 -3.15 9.61
N PHE A 117 14.52 -2.80 9.96
CA PHE A 117 15.66 -3.00 9.06
C PHE A 117 15.94 -4.49 8.84
N ALA A 118 15.81 -5.34 9.87
CA ALA A 118 15.93 -6.79 9.67
C ALA A 118 14.85 -7.34 8.72
N LYS A 119 13.61 -6.83 8.76
CA LYS A 119 12.57 -7.19 7.79
C LYS A 119 12.94 -6.77 6.37
N VAL A 120 13.44 -5.56 6.17
CA VAL A 120 13.85 -5.10 4.83
C VAL A 120 15.02 -5.92 4.29
N LEU A 121 15.99 -6.26 5.13
CA LEU A 121 17.10 -7.17 4.78
C LEU A 121 16.63 -8.61 4.49
N GLN A 122 15.42 -9.01 4.91
CA GLN A 122 14.78 -10.27 4.51
C GLN A 122 14.01 -10.15 3.18
N GLY A 123 13.90 -8.95 2.59
CA GLY A 123 13.19 -8.71 1.33
C GLY A 123 11.80 -8.09 1.48
N TYR A 124 11.40 -7.67 2.69
CA TYR A 124 10.15 -6.93 2.87
C TYR A 124 10.28 -5.50 2.33
N ARG A 125 9.15 -4.96 1.88
CA ARG A 125 9.06 -3.64 1.27
C ARG A 125 8.05 -2.79 2.01
N PHE A 126 8.40 -1.55 2.31
CA PHE A 126 7.44 -0.53 2.70
C PHE A 126 6.74 0.06 1.48
N GLY A 127 5.41 0.12 1.55
CA GLY A 127 4.59 1.05 0.77
C GLY A 127 4.16 2.22 1.64
N ASN A 128 3.87 3.36 1.04
CA ASN A 128 3.32 4.52 1.73
C ASN A 128 1.83 4.69 1.41
N ALA A 129 1.06 5.15 2.40
CA ALA A 129 -0.31 5.58 2.26
C ALA A 129 -0.42 7.03 2.73
N PHE A 130 0.23 7.93 2.00
CA PHE A 130 0.37 9.34 2.38
C PHE A 130 -0.65 10.26 1.71
N SER A 131 -0.86 10.09 0.40
CA SER A 131 -1.75 10.97 -0.36
C SER A 131 -3.21 10.54 -0.23
N GLU A 132 -4.09 11.52 -0.03
CA GLU A 132 -5.54 11.33 0.03
C GLU A 132 -6.22 11.99 -1.17
N ALA A 133 -7.23 11.31 -1.72
CA ALA A 133 -8.01 11.83 -2.84
C ALA A 133 -8.99 12.90 -2.36
N GLY A 134 -9.04 14.04 -3.05
CA GLY A 134 -9.98 15.12 -2.74
C GLY A 134 -9.51 16.12 -1.68
N SER A 135 -8.33 15.95 -1.09
CA SER A 135 -7.74 16.92 -0.16
C SER A 135 -7.45 18.25 -0.85
N LYS A 136 -7.71 19.37 -0.15
CA LYS A 136 -7.47 20.73 -0.68
C LYS A 136 -6.00 21.00 -1.02
N HIS A 137 -5.09 20.44 -0.25
CA HIS A 137 -3.63 20.47 -0.45
C HIS A 137 -2.97 19.29 0.27
N ALA A 138 -1.70 19.01 -0.04
CA ALA A 138 -0.94 17.83 0.44
C ALA A 138 -0.73 17.73 1.97
N GLY A 139 -1.18 18.71 2.75
CA GLY A 139 -1.12 18.72 4.22
C GLY A 139 -2.49 18.73 4.90
N ALA A 140 -3.58 18.70 4.12
CA ALA A 140 -4.94 18.63 4.63
C ALA A 140 -5.39 17.17 4.64
N PHE A 141 -5.05 16.45 5.71
CA PHE A 141 -5.42 15.05 5.90
C PHE A 141 -6.79 14.91 6.58
N GLU A 142 -7.64 14.07 6.02
CA GLU A 142 -8.92 13.62 6.56
C GLU A 142 -8.79 12.28 7.29
N THR A 143 -7.78 11.44 6.99
CA THR A 143 -7.56 10.19 7.72
C THR A 143 -7.28 10.47 9.18
N ARG A 144 -8.13 9.94 10.06
CA ARG A 144 -7.97 10.06 11.51
C ARG A 144 -7.45 8.76 12.11
N ILE A 145 -6.47 8.90 12.98
CA ILE A 145 -5.96 7.81 13.82
C ILE A 145 -6.32 8.16 15.26
N ARG A 146 -7.05 7.26 15.93
CA ARG A 146 -7.33 7.37 17.37
C ARG A 146 -6.50 6.36 18.14
N PHE A 147 -5.84 6.84 19.19
CA PHE A 147 -5.07 6.00 20.09
C PHE A 147 -5.94 5.64 21.31
N ASN A 148 -6.02 4.35 21.61
CA ASN A 148 -6.62 3.79 22.81
C ASN A 148 -5.53 3.10 23.64
N ALA A 149 -5.86 2.67 24.86
CA ALA A 149 -4.92 2.00 25.76
C ALA A 149 -4.23 0.76 25.13
N ASP A 150 -4.93 0.06 24.22
CA ASP A 150 -4.46 -1.19 23.60
C ASP A 150 -3.95 -1.03 22.16
N GLY A 151 -3.88 0.19 21.61
CA GLY A 151 -3.35 0.42 20.26
C GLY A 151 -3.97 1.58 19.49
N ALA A 152 -3.69 1.65 18.18
CA ALA A 152 -4.18 2.69 17.28
C ALA A 152 -5.28 2.14 16.36
N ARG A 153 -6.43 2.82 16.30
CA ARG A 153 -7.53 2.54 15.34
C ARG A 153 -7.47 3.56 14.21
N ILE A 154 -7.38 3.07 12.97
CA ILE A 154 -7.48 3.91 11.77
C ILE A 154 -8.97 4.02 11.41
N GLU A 155 -9.55 5.21 11.54
CA GLU A 155 -10.99 5.45 11.38
C GLU A 155 -11.33 5.96 9.98
N VAL A 156 -10.96 5.21 8.93
CA VAL A 156 -11.45 5.54 7.57
C VAL A 156 -12.96 5.34 7.49
N ALA A 157 -13.47 4.23 8.05
CA ALA A 157 -14.91 3.92 8.03
C ALA A 157 -15.76 4.88 8.89
N ALA A 158 -15.28 5.28 10.08
CA ALA A 158 -16.01 6.20 10.92
C ALA A 158 -16.02 7.63 10.34
N ALA A 159 -14.91 8.06 9.72
CA ALA A 159 -14.86 9.32 8.99
C ALA A 159 -15.80 9.33 7.77
N LEU A 160 -15.90 8.22 7.02
CA LEU A 160 -16.89 8.06 5.95
C LEU A 160 -18.33 8.11 6.48
N GLN A 161 -18.58 7.55 7.67
CA GLN A 161 -19.90 7.54 8.30
C GLN A 161 -20.30 8.92 8.87
N GLU A 162 -19.37 9.64 9.51
CA GLU A 162 -19.56 11.05 9.93
C GLU A 162 -19.79 11.96 8.71
N ARG A 163 -19.06 11.73 7.62
CA ARG A 163 -19.27 12.44 6.35
C ARG A 163 -20.66 12.15 5.78
N ALA A 164 -21.11 10.89 5.77
CA ALA A 164 -22.47 10.54 5.35
C ALA A 164 -23.54 11.21 6.24
N GLN A 165 -23.33 11.27 7.56
CA GLN A 165 -24.21 11.98 8.50
C GLN A 165 -24.24 13.50 8.26
N SER A 166 -23.11 14.10 7.90
CA SER A 166 -23.05 15.52 7.56
C SER A 166 -23.79 15.86 6.26
N LEU A 167 -23.79 14.94 5.28
CA LEU A 167 -24.55 15.06 4.04
C LEU A 167 -26.05 14.91 4.29
N LEU A 168 -26.45 14.03 5.21
CA LEU A 168 -27.84 13.87 5.66
C LEU A 168 -28.42 15.13 6.33
N ALA A 169 -27.57 16.01 6.87
CA ALA A 169 -27.98 17.27 7.50
C ALA A 169 -28.18 18.43 6.50
N ARG A 170 -27.85 18.24 5.22
CA ARG A 170 -28.13 19.16 4.11
C ARG A 170 -29.32 18.63 3.32
N GLU A 171 -30.04 19.48 2.58
CA GLU A 171 -31.23 19.05 1.82
C GLU A 171 -30.96 17.73 1.06
N PRO A 172 -31.73 16.66 1.32
CA PRO A 172 -31.27 15.31 1.04
C PRO A 172 -31.43 14.92 -0.43
N ASP A 173 -30.30 14.71 -1.11
CA ASP A 173 -30.28 13.89 -2.34
C ASP A 173 -30.32 12.41 -1.95
N VAL A 174 -31.48 11.79 -2.16
CA VAL A 174 -31.74 10.38 -1.87
C VAL A 174 -30.76 9.45 -2.60
N ALA A 175 -30.28 9.84 -3.79
CA ALA A 175 -29.31 9.07 -4.54
C ALA A 175 -27.92 9.10 -3.88
N GLU A 176 -27.44 10.28 -3.52
CA GLU A 176 -26.16 10.47 -2.82
C GLU A 176 -26.15 9.75 -1.47
N ILE A 177 -27.27 9.79 -0.74
CA ILE A 177 -27.44 9.07 0.54
C ILE A 177 -27.32 7.57 0.34
N GLY A 178 -28.02 7.02 -0.66
CA GLY A 178 -27.96 5.59 -0.95
C GLY A 178 -26.57 5.12 -1.37
N VAL A 179 -25.86 5.93 -2.15
CA VAL A 179 -24.47 5.67 -2.56
C VAL A 179 -23.53 5.71 -1.36
N ALA A 180 -23.63 6.73 -0.50
CA ALA A 180 -22.80 6.85 0.69
C ALA A 180 -23.02 5.68 1.67
N GLN A 181 -24.26 5.22 1.85
CA GLN A 181 -24.58 4.04 2.65
C GLN A 181 -24.00 2.75 2.04
N ALA A 182 -24.06 2.61 0.72
CA ALA A 182 -23.45 1.49 0.01
C ALA A 182 -21.92 1.45 0.16
N GLU A 183 -21.26 2.60 0.01
CA GLU A 183 -19.81 2.76 0.20
C GLU A 183 -19.40 2.44 1.65
N ALA A 184 -20.15 2.93 2.64
CA ALA A 184 -19.89 2.65 4.06
C ALA A 184 -20.05 1.15 4.42
N ALA A 185 -21.05 0.48 3.86
CA ALA A 185 -21.25 -0.96 4.07
C ALA A 185 -20.12 -1.81 3.46
N ILE A 186 -19.62 -1.42 2.28
CA ILE A 186 -18.47 -2.05 1.62
C ILE A 186 -17.21 -1.88 2.48
N ALA A 187 -16.89 -0.65 2.87
CA ALA A 187 -15.71 -0.35 3.67
C ALA A 187 -15.71 -1.08 5.03
N SER A 188 -16.88 -1.16 5.69
CA SER A 188 -17.03 -1.88 6.97
C SER A 188 -16.79 -3.37 6.81
N ARG A 189 -17.26 -3.99 5.71
CA ARG A 189 -17.03 -5.40 5.45
C ARG A 189 -15.56 -5.71 5.15
N GLU A 190 -14.91 -4.87 4.36
CA GLU A 190 -13.48 -5.00 4.05
C GLU A 190 -12.62 -4.87 5.31
N ALA A 191 -12.96 -3.92 6.19
CA ALA A 191 -12.30 -3.78 7.48
C ALA A 191 -12.46 -5.03 8.37
N LEU A 192 -13.69 -5.58 8.46
CA LEU A 192 -13.93 -6.82 9.22
C LEU A 192 -13.17 -8.02 8.63
N LEU A 193 -13.08 -8.11 7.31
CA LEU A 193 -12.30 -9.14 6.63
C LEU A 193 -10.80 -8.99 6.93
N ALA A 194 -10.28 -7.77 6.87
CA ALA A 194 -8.88 -7.49 7.17
C ALA A 194 -8.53 -7.83 8.63
N VAL A 195 -9.39 -7.46 9.59
CA VAL A 195 -9.21 -7.79 11.01
C VAL A 195 -9.25 -9.30 11.24
N SER A 196 -10.23 -10.00 10.65
CA SER A 196 -10.34 -11.46 10.77
C SER A 196 -9.12 -12.19 10.18
N ASN A 197 -8.58 -11.70 9.07
CA ASN A 197 -7.35 -12.26 8.49
C ASN A 197 -6.13 -11.99 9.39
N ALA A 198 -5.99 -10.78 9.92
CA ALA A 198 -4.89 -10.44 10.83
C ALA A 198 -4.93 -11.25 12.13
N GLU A 199 -6.13 -11.48 12.69
CA GLU A 199 -6.34 -12.35 13.85
C GLU A 199 -5.89 -13.79 13.57
N PHE A 200 -6.23 -14.32 12.39
CA PHE A 200 -5.80 -15.65 11.96
C PHE A 200 -4.29 -15.76 11.80
N GLU A 201 -3.66 -14.77 11.19
CA GLU A 201 -2.20 -14.73 11.03
C GLU A 201 -1.47 -14.65 12.38
N LEU A 202 -2.02 -13.93 13.36
CA LEU A 202 -1.40 -13.73 14.67
C LEU A 202 -1.65 -14.87 15.65
N THR A 203 -2.83 -15.50 15.60
CA THR A 203 -3.29 -16.41 16.66
C THR A 203 -3.59 -17.83 16.17
N GLY A 204 -3.65 -18.04 14.85
CA GLY A 204 -4.12 -19.29 14.24
C GLY A 204 -5.63 -19.52 14.39
N GLN A 205 -6.37 -18.58 14.97
CA GLN A 205 -7.81 -18.62 15.16
C GLN A 205 -8.47 -17.43 14.46
N ARG A 206 -9.73 -17.56 14.06
CA ARG A 206 -10.48 -16.47 13.45
C ARG A 206 -11.83 -16.30 14.11
N SER A 207 -12.20 -15.05 14.40
CA SER A 207 -13.57 -14.71 14.77
C SER A 207 -14.49 -14.93 13.56
N PRO A 208 -15.66 -15.58 13.75
CA PRO A 208 -16.63 -15.76 12.68
C PRO A 208 -17.14 -14.40 12.21
N LEU A 209 -17.05 -14.17 10.91
CA LEU A 209 -17.60 -12.98 10.29
C LEU A 209 -19.12 -12.94 10.51
N PRO A 210 -19.72 -11.74 10.64
CA PRO A 210 -21.17 -11.61 10.64
C PRO A 210 -21.79 -12.31 9.43
N ALA A 211 -23.02 -12.81 9.60
CA ALA A 211 -23.80 -13.40 8.53
C ALA A 211 -23.74 -12.51 7.28
N ALA A 212 -23.66 -13.13 6.09
CA ALA A 212 -23.68 -12.39 4.85
C ALA A 212 -24.90 -11.46 4.86
N LEU A 213 -24.71 -10.19 4.48
CA LEU A 213 -25.84 -9.31 4.19
C LEU A 213 -26.76 -10.06 3.20
N ASP A 214 -28.08 -9.96 3.40
CA ASP A 214 -29.07 -10.60 2.52
C ASP A 214 -28.83 -10.23 1.04
N GLU A 215 -28.16 -9.11 0.78
CA GLU A 215 -27.73 -8.67 -0.53
C GLU A 215 -26.20 -8.70 -0.75
N PRO A 216 -25.71 -9.34 -1.82
CA PRO A 216 -24.28 -9.38 -2.13
C PRO A 216 -23.68 -8.00 -2.45
N LEU A 217 -22.75 -7.48 -1.66
CA LEU A 217 -22.11 -6.16 -1.91
C LEU A 217 -21.54 -5.97 -3.34
N ARG A 218 -21.23 -7.07 -4.04
CA ARG A 218 -20.72 -7.09 -5.42
C ARG A 218 -21.59 -6.32 -6.43
N TRP A 219 -22.92 -6.29 -6.27
CA TRP A 219 -23.81 -5.59 -7.22
C TRP A 219 -23.84 -4.07 -6.99
N LYS A 220 -23.38 -3.59 -5.83
CA LYS A 220 -23.32 -2.16 -5.49
C LYS A 220 -22.16 -1.45 -6.19
N TYR A 221 -21.04 -2.12 -6.44
CA TYR A 221 -19.87 -1.54 -7.14
C TYR A 221 -20.19 -0.91 -8.51
N PRO A 222 -20.86 -1.59 -9.47
CA PRO A 222 -21.18 -0.98 -10.75
C PRO A 222 -22.16 0.20 -10.64
N LEU A 223 -23.06 0.19 -9.64
CA LEU A 223 -24.01 1.29 -9.42
C LEU A 223 -23.33 2.51 -8.80
N ILE A 224 -22.47 2.31 -7.80
CA ILE A 224 -21.62 3.36 -7.24
C ILE A 224 -20.73 3.94 -8.34
N GLY A 225 -20.07 3.08 -9.12
CA GLY A 225 -19.21 3.52 -10.22
C GLY A 225 -19.96 4.32 -11.28
N ASN A 226 -21.14 3.87 -11.71
CA ASN A 226 -21.94 4.56 -12.73
C ASN A 226 -22.50 5.91 -12.22
N TYR A 227 -22.86 5.99 -10.94
CA TYR A 227 -23.27 7.26 -10.32
C TYR A 227 -22.10 8.23 -10.20
N ARG A 228 -20.97 7.79 -9.63
CA ARG A 228 -19.78 8.64 -9.40
C ARG A 228 -19.12 9.11 -10.70
N LEU A 229 -19.10 8.26 -11.74
CA LEU A 229 -18.40 8.54 -13.00
C LEU A 229 -19.30 9.18 -14.07
N ASN A 230 -20.58 8.80 -14.12
CA ASN A 230 -21.49 9.18 -15.20
C ASN A 230 -22.73 9.95 -14.72
N GLY A 231 -22.86 10.23 -13.42
CA GLY A 231 -24.01 10.94 -12.85
C GLY A 231 -25.34 10.18 -12.96
N VAL A 232 -25.30 8.88 -13.28
CA VAL A 232 -26.50 8.07 -13.47
C VAL A 232 -27.07 7.69 -12.12
N VAL A 233 -28.23 8.25 -11.77
CA VAL A 233 -28.94 7.96 -10.52
C VAL A 233 -29.29 6.47 -10.44
N PRO A 234 -28.81 5.74 -9.41
CA PRO A 234 -29.09 4.32 -9.28
C PRO A 234 -30.57 4.10 -8.94
N PRO A 235 -31.23 3.08 -9.52
CA PRO A 235 -32.53 2.63 -9.00
C PRO A 235 -32.30 2.17 -7.56
N SER A 236 -33.11 2.68 -6.63
CA SER A 236 -32.85 2.69 -5.18
C SER A 236 -32.04 1.50 -4.65
N PHE A 237 -31.03 1.80 -3.82
CA PHE A 237 -30.41 0.77 -2.99
C PHE A 237 -31.47 0.31 -2.00
N ARG A 238 -32.13 -0.82 -2.24
CA ARG A 238 -33.11 -1.35 -1.29
C ARG A 238 -32.40 -1.54 0.05
N SER A 239 -32.92 -0.86 1.07
CA SER A 239 -32.45 -0.95 2.45
C SER A 239 -32.91 -2.28 3.03
N ALA A 240 -32.00 -3.25 3.15
CA ALA A 240 -32.11 -4.27 4.18
C ALA A 240 -31.42 -3.69 5.43
N VAL A 241 -32.23 -3.33 6.42
CA VAL A 241 -31.77 -3.12 7.80
C VAL A 241 -31.28 -4.46 8.36
#